data_AF-A0A2E2XLK2-F1
#
_entry.id   AF-A0A2E2XLK2-F1
#
_cell.length_a   1.000
_cell.length_b   1.000
_cell.length_c   1.000
_cell.angle_alpha   90.00
_cell.angle_beta   90.00
_cell.angle_gamma   90.00
#
_symmetry.space_group_name_H-M   'P 1'
#
loop_
_entity.id
_entity.type
_entity.pdbx_description
1 polymer ?
#
loop_
_entity_poly.entity_id
_entity_poly.type
_entity_poly.pdbx_seq_one_letter_code
_entity_poly.pdbx_strand_id
1 'polypeptide(L)'
;MAETLDDVDSDKVMLSPQAVGQIPFNITKEKLQTLDGVTPISASTDEPSACEYVGINEWPGIYLMIYEGRVVRADVSTDMAEKVSLYAADSLLPSIHYLRTLKPSINQLRERFPELTIQPHAYFGLGVYLIYSDPESEFALVIEYAEGKVLGLRAGMLPNVLWVEGCS
;
A
#
# COMPACT_ATOMS: atom_id res chain seq x y z
N MET A 1 16.17 18.27 -28.27
CA MET A 1 14.71 18.12 -28.14
C MET A 1 14.49 17.66 -26.72
N ALA A 2 13.88 18.50 -25.89
CA ALA A 2 13.51 18.13 -24.54
C ALA A 2 12.38 17.12 -24.65
N GLU A 3 12.58 15.90 -24.13
CA GLU A 3 11.49 14.97 -23.87
C GLU A 3 10.62 15.62 -22.80
N THR A 4 9.41 16.00 -23.20
CA THR A 4 8.34 16.41 -22.30
C THR A 4 8.02 15.24 -21.39
N LEU A 5 8.11 15.48 -20.08
CA LEU A 5 7.56 14.62 -19.05
C LEU A 5 6.03 14.70 -19.16
N ASP A 6 5.47 14.02 -20.15
CA ASP A 6 4.04 13.94 -20.39
C ASP A 6 3.40 12.94 -19.42
N ASP A 7 2.35 13.43 -18.74
CA ASP A 7 1.31 12.71 -18.01
C ASP A 7 1.72 11.84 -16.81
N VAL A 8 1.98 12.50 -15.68
CA VAL A 8 1.55 11.93 -14.40
C VAL A 8 0.03 11.98 -14.40
N ASP A 9 -0.60 10.86 -14.80
CA ASP A 9 -2.03 10.61 -14.73
C ASP A 9 -2.59 11.07 -13.38
N SER A 10 -3.20 12.26 -13.37
CA SER A 10 -3.69 12.95 -12.17
C SER A 10 -4.83 12.20 -11.48
N ASP A 11 -5.35 11.15 -12.11
CA ASP A 11 -6.44 10.32 -11.61
C ASP A 11 -5.94 9.10 -10.82
N LYS A 12 -4.62 8.83 -10.81
CA LYS A 12 -4.06 7.70 -10.08
C LYS A 12 -3.70 8.06 -8.65
N VAL A 13 -4.26 7.33 -7.70
CA VAL A 13 -3.89 7.44 -6.29
C VAL A 13 -2.45 6.95 -6.12
N MET A 14 -1.62 7.80 -5.51
CA MET A 14 -0.24 7.46 -5.21
C MET A 14 -0.15 6.67 -3.90
N LEU A 15 0.52 5.52 -3.90
CA LEU A 15 0.83 4.75 -2.69
C LEU A 15 2.34 4.82 -2.43
N SER A 16 2.71 5.32 -1.26
CA SER A 16 4.09 5.43 -0.78
C SER A 16 4.19 4.81 0.62
N PRO A 17 5.38 4.47 1.13
CA PRO A 17 5.51 3.98 2.51
C PRO A 17 4.86 4.90 3.54
N GLN A 18 4.90 6.21 3.34
CA GLN A 18 4.46 7.23 4.30
C GLN A 18 3.03 7.77 4.09
N ALA A 19 2.40 7.51 2.94
CA ALA A 19 1.10 8.09 2.59
C ALA A 19 0.35 7.31 1.50
N VAL A 20 -0.98 7.49 1.48
CA VAL A 20 -1.84 7.15 0.34
C VAL A 20 -2.57 8.39 -0.18
N GLY A 21 -2.38 8.70 -1.46
CA GLY A 21 -2.76 9.97 -2.06
C GLY A 21 -2.22 11.13 -1.23
N GLN A 22 -3.13 11.95 -0.73
CA GLN A 22 -2.83 13.09 0.14
C GLN A 22 -2.93 12.79 1.65
N ILE A 23 -3.12 11.52 2.05
CA ILE A 23 -3.32 11.11 3.44
C ILE A 23 -2.00 10.59 3.99
N PRO A 24 -1.28 11.35 4.84
CA PRO A 24 -0.11 10.84 5.53
C PRO A 24 -0.54 9.82 6.58
N PHE A 25 0.29 8.80 6.80
CA PHE A 25 0.14 7.93 7.95
C PHE A 25 0.49 8.69 9.25
N ASN A 26 0.08 8.14 10.39
CA ASN A 26 0.19 8.71 11.74
C ASN A 26 -0.70 9.93 12.03
N ILE A 27 -1.53 10.39 11.08
CA ILE A 27 -2.57 11.40 11.36
C ILE A 27 -3.68 10.81 12.22
N THR A 28 -4.36 11.64 13.00
CA THR A 28 -5.50 11.18 13.82
C THR A 28 -6.76 11.00 12.97
N LYS A 29 -7.71 10.20 13.46
CA LYS A 29 -9.03 10.02 12.84
C LYS A 29 -9.76 11.36 12.65
N GLU A 30 -9.66 12.27 13.60
CA GLU A 30 -10.27 13.61 13.50
C GLU A 30 -9.62 14.41 12.37
N LYS A 31 -8.28 14.33 12.23
CA LYS A 31 -7.60 15.02 11.14
C LYS A 31 -8.02 14.46 9.79
N LEU A 32 -8.10 13.13 9.66
CA LEU A 32 -8.57 12.45 8.46
C LEU A 32 -9.94 12.95 8.00
N GLN A 33 -10.89 13.14 8.92
CA GLN A 33 -12.25 13.65 8.63
C GLN A 33 -12.29 15.09 8.11
N THR A 34 -11.20 15.84 8.25
CA THR A 34 -11.09 17.25 7.83
C THR A 34 -10.22 17.46 6.60
N LEU A 35 -9.73 16.38 5.97
CA LEU A 35 -8.93 16.49 4.76
C LEU A 35 -9.83 16.79 3.54
N ASP A 36 -9.55 17.88 2.85
CA ASP A 36 -10.30 18.29 1.66
C ASP A 36 -10.23 17.22 0.57
N GLY A 37 -11.36 16.78 0.01
CA GLY A 37 -11.38 15.76 -1.05
C GLY A 37 -11.15 14.33 -0.56
N VAL A 38 -11.25 14.08 0.75
CA VAL A 38 -11.28 12.74 1.34
C VAL A 38 -12.54 12.61 2.19
N THR A 39 -13.40 11.67 1.83
CA THR A 39 -14.61 11.33 2.58
C THR A 39 -14.48 9.91 3.12
N PRO A 40 -14.08 9.74 4.39
CA PRO A 40 -14.01 8.43 5.02
C PRO A 40 -15.40 7.81 5.16
N ILE A 41 -15.55 6.55 4.76
CA ILE A 41 -16.77 5.75 4.94
C ILE A 41 -16.45 4.72 6.02
N SER A 42 -17.01 4.92 7.22
CA SER A 42 -16.88 3.91 8.29
C SER A 42 -17.68 2.66 7.94
N ALA A 43 -17.09 1.48 8.18
CA ALA A 43 -17.78 0.20 8.03
C ALA A 43 -18.74 -0.12 9.19
N SER A 44 -18.65 0.59 10.33
CA SER A 44 -19.54 0.36 11.48
C SER A 44 -19.82 1.63 12.30
N THR A 45 -20.95 1.64 12.99
CA THR A 45 -21.44 2.71 13.89
C THR A 45 -21.33 2.36 15.38
N ASP A 46 -20.78 1.20 15.71
CA ASP A 46 -20.64 0.76 17.10
C ASP A 46 -19.29 1.19 17.68
N GLU A 47 -19.21 1.22 19.01
CA GLU A 47 -18.17 1.81 19.87
C GLU A 47 -16.74 1.83 19.30
N PRO A 48 -15.92 2.84 19.65
CA PRO A 48 -14.55 2.98 19.16
C PRO A 48 -13.76 1.70 19.45
N SER A 49 -13.57 0.88 18.41
CA SER A 49 -12.65 -0.23 18.49
C SER A 49 -11.22 0.32 18.48
N ALA A 50 -10.32 -0.31 19.23
CA ALA A 50 -8.90 0.04 19.18
C ALA A 50 -8.30 -0.14 17.78
N CYS A 51 -9.00 -0.87 16.91
CA CYS A 51 -8.61 -1.16 15.54
C CYS A 51 -9.86 -1.20 14.63
N GLU A 52 -9.94 -0.35 13.62
CA GLU A 52 -11.03 -0.32 12.64
C GLU A 52 -10.50 -0.10 11.23
N TYR A 53 -11.31 -0.44 10.23
CA TYR A 53 -11.07 -0.08 8.85
C TYR A 53 -12.11 0.92 8.36
N VAL A 54 -11.66 1.92 7.63
CA VAL A 54 -12.51 2.92 6.96
C VAL A 54 -12.20 2.93 5.46
N GLY A 55 -13.23 2.90 4.63
CA GLY A 55 -13.07 3.12 3.19
C GLY A 55 -12.92 4.61 2.87
N ILE A 56 -12.52 4.93 1.64
CA ILE A 56 -12.52 6.31 1.13
C ILE A 56 -13.44 6.37 -0.09
N ASN A 57 -14.43 7.26 -0.06
CA ASN A 57 -15.45 7.35 -1.11
C ASN A 57 -14.85 7.67 -2.49
N GLU A 58 -13.87 8.57 -2.52
CA GLU A 58 -13.19 9.03 -3.72
C GLU A 58 -12.30 7.96 -4.32
N TRP A 59 -11.82 7.02 -3.50
CA TRP A 59 -10.91 5.95 -3.91
C TRP A 59 -11.47 4.56 -3.54
N PRO A 60 -12.55 4.11 -4.21
CA PRO A 60 -13.14 2.80 -3.94
C PRO A 60 -12.10 1.70 -4.05
N GLY A 61 -12.02 0.81 -3.05
CA GLY A 61 -11.01 -0.26 -2.98
C GLY A 61 -9.72 0.14 -2.26
N ILE A 62 -9.63 1.36 -1.73
CA ILE A 62 -8.63 1.74 -0.72
C ILE A 62 -9.31 1.76 0.66
N TYR A 63 -8.68 1.06 1.61
CA TYR A 63 -9.14 0.97 2.99
C TYR A 63 -8.04 1.42 3.93
N LEU A 64 -8.35 2.35 4.82
CA LEU A 64 -7.43 2.79 5.87
C LEU A 64 -7.68 1.98 7.13
N MET A 65 -6.62 1.45 7.70
CA MET A 65 -6.62 0.88 9.02
C MET A 65 -6.32 2.00 10.03
N ILE A 66 -7.24 2.20 10.96
CA ILE A 66 -7.08 3.08 12.10
C ILE A 66 -6.77 2.21 13.31
N TYR A 67 -5.65 2.47 13.96
CA TYR A 67 -5.23 1.79 15.19
C TYR A 67 -4.91 2.84 16.25
N GLU A 68 -5.48 2.69 17.44
CA GLU A 68 -5.36 3.65 18.55
C GLU A 68 -5.67 5.10 18.12
N GLY A 69 -6.69 5.27 17.28
CA GLY A 69 -7.16 6.58 16.80
C GLY A 69 -6.29 7.22 15.70
N ARG A 70 -5.32 6.49 15.14
CA ARG A 70 -4.42 6.98 14.09
C ARG A 70 -4.47 6.15 12.84
N VAL A 71 -4.34 6.79 11.68
CA VAL A 71 -4.20 6.10 10.40
C VAL A 71 -2.82 5.45 10.34
N VAL A 72 -2.75 4.13 10.49
CA VAL A 72 -1.47 3.41 10.54
C VAL A 72 -1.16 2.67 9.25
N ARG A 73 -2.14 2.44 8.39
CA ARG A 73 -1.97 1.61 7.19
C ARG A 73 -3.07 1.87 6.18
N ALA A 74 -2.73 1.72 4.89
CA ALA A 74 -3.66 1.65 3.79
C ALA A 74 -3.54 0.31 3.08
N ASP A 75 -4.67 -0.33 2.82
CA ASP A 75 -4.83 -1.54 2.05
C ASP A 75 -5.48 -1.21 0.71
N VAL A 76 -4.86 -1.67 -0.37
CA VAL A 76 -5.38 -1.53 -1.73
C VAL A 76 -5.88 -2.90 -2.18
N SER A 77 -7.16 -2.97 -2.54
CA SER A 77 -7.77 -4.18 -3.07
C SER A 77 -7.10 -4.60 -4.38
N THR A 78 -7.20 -5.88 -4.70
CA THR A 78 -6.66 -6.44 -5.95
C THR A 78 -7.17 -5.69 -7.19
N ASP A 79 -8.45 -5.31 -7.21
CA ASP A 79 -9.07 -4.59 -8.33
C ASP A 79 -8.56 -3.15 -8.49
N MET A 80 -8.02 -2.57 -7.41
CA MET A 80 -7.41 -1.24 -7.41
C MET A 80 -5.91 -1.26 -7.58
N ALA A 81 -5.25 -2.41 -7.41
CA ALA A 81 -3.80 -2.51 -7.50
C ALA A 81 -3.24 -2.02 -8.85
N GLU A 82 -4.01 -2.13 -9.94
CA GLU A 82 -3.62 -1.63 -11.27
C GLU A 82 -3.86 -0.11 -11.47
N LYS A 83 -4.66 0.51 -10.60
CA LYS A 83 -5.03 1.93 -10.69
C LYS A 83 -4.24 2.80 -9.71
N VAL A 84 -3.49 2.20 -8.79
CA VAL A 84 -2.56 2.92 -7.93
C VAL A 84 -1.19 3.00 -8.57
N SER A 85 -0.54 4.16 -8.39
CA SER A 85 0.86 4.34 -8.72
C SER A 85 1.68 4.09 -7.46
N LEU A 86 2.69 3.22 -7.54
CA LEU A 86 3.64 3.07 -6.43
C LEU A 86 4.69 4.17 -6.53
N TYR A 87 4.80 5.00 -5.49
CA TYR A 87 5.92 5.92 -5.32
C TYR A 87 7.01 5.24 -4.50
N ALA A 88 8.12 4.92 -5.15
CA ALA A 88 9.41 4.77 -4.52
C ALA A 88 10.35 5.72 -5.25
N ALA A 89 11.03 6.59 -4.50
CA ALA A 89 11.84 7.66 -5.06
C ALA A 89 12.89 7.18 -6.08
N ASP A 90 13.35 5.92 -6.00
CA ASP A 90 14.55 5.48 -6.74
C ASP A 90 14.47 4.07 -7.35
N SER A 91 13.33 3.62 -7.89
CA SER A 91 13.19 2.28 -8.51
C SER A 91 13.49 1.09 -7.57
N LEU A 92 13.49 1.31 -6.26
CA LEU A 92 13.75 0.29 -5.23
C LEU A 92 12.62 -0.74 -5.12
N LEU A 93 11.46 -0.41 -5.68
CA LEU A 93 10.29 -1.27 -5.79
C LEU A 93 10.04 -1.71 -7.23
N PRO A 94 9.61 -2.96 -7.45
CA PRO A 94 9.09 -3.38 -8.74
C PRO A 94 7.80 -2.63 -9.03
N SER A 95 7.71 -2.07 -10.25
CA SER A 95 6.43 -1.53 -10.71
C SER A 95 5.39 -2.65 -10.84
N ILE A 96 4.11 -2.32 -10.61
CA ILE A 96 2.99 -3.26 -10.81
C ILE A 96 3.01 -3.82 -12.25
N HIS A 97 3.34 -2.95 -13.22
CA HIS A 97 3.51 -3.36 -14.61
C HIS A 97 4.60 -4.42 -14.79
N TYR A 98 5.77 -4.24 -14.15
CA TYR A 98 6.87 -5.21 -14.19
C TYR A 98 6.44 -6.59 -13.65
N LEU A 99 5.82 -6.62 -12.46
CA LEU A 99 5.36 -7.86 -11.81
C LEU A 99 4.36 -8.64 -12.66
N ARG A 100 3.46 -7.93 -13.34
CA ARG A 100 2.38 -8.52 -14.14
C ARG A 100 2.82 -8.96 -15.52
N THR A 101 3.60 -8.12 -16.21
CA THR A 101 3.99 -8.35 -17.60
C THR A 101 5.11 -9.38 -17.69
N LEU A 102 6.14 -9.24 -16.85
CA LEU A 102 7.33 -10.08 -16.93
C LEU A 102 7.26 -11.32 -16.03
N LYS A 103 6.36 -11.31 -15.05
CA LYS A 103 6.14 -12.42 -14.11
C LYS A 103 7.44 -12.99 -13.55
N PRO A 104 8.30 -12.13 -12.97
CA PRO A 104 9.63 -12.52 -12.56
C PRO A 104 9.58 -13.64 -11.50
N SER A 105 10.57 -14.54 -11.58
CA SER A 105 10.84 -15.48 -10.49
C SER A 105 11.36 -14.75 -9.25
N ILE A 106 11.30 -15.40 -8.09
CA ILE A 106 11.84 -14.88 -6.84
C ILE A 106 13.33 -14.54 -6.97
N ASN A 107 14.12 -15.35 -7.69
CA ASN A 107 15.54 -15.08 -7.89
C ASN A 107 15.77 -13.79 -8.70
N GLN A 108 14.99 -13.58 -9.77
CA GLN A 108 15.05 -12.34 -10.54
C GLN A 108 14.63 -11.12 -9.71
N LEU A 109 13.65 -11.27 -8.81
CA LEU A 109 13.26 -10.21 -7.88
C LEU A 109 14.39 -9.87 -6.91
N ARG A 110 15.06 -10.87 -6.33
CA ARG A 110 16.21 -10.66 -5.43
C ARG A 110 17.38 -9.99 -6.12
N GLU A 111 17.68 -10.41 -7.35
CA GLU A 111 18.79 -9.85 -8.13
C GLU A 111 18.52 -8.40 -8.54
N ARG A 112 17.28 -8.09 -8.92
CA ARG A 112 16.92 -6.76 -9.42
C ARG A 112 16.59 -5.75 -8.32
N PHE A 113 16.04 -6.20 -7.19
CA PHE A 113 15.60 -5.37 -6.08
C PHE A 113 16.20 -5.87 -4.76
N PRO A 114 17.52 -5.67 -4.55
CA PRO A 114 18.23 -6.19 -3.38
C PRO A 114 17.74 -5.58 -2.05
N GLU A 115 17.10 -4.41 -2.09
CA GLU A 115 16.51 -3.74 -0.92
C GLU A 115 15.21 -4.40 -0.45
N LEU A 116 14.61 -5.30 -1.25
CA LEU A 116 13.39 -6.00 -0.84
C LEU A 116 13.70 -7.13 0.13
N THR A 117 12.98 -7.11 1.24
CA THR A 117 12.79 -8.31 2.04
C THR A 117 11.70 -9.16 1.39
N ILE A 118 12.06 -10.38 0.94
CA ILE A 118 11.11 -11.32 0.33
C ILE A 118 10.81 -12.44 1.32
N GLN A 119 9.56 -12.54 1.73
CA GLN A 119 9.07 -13.57 2.67
C GLN A 119 8.03 -14.47 2.01
N PRO A 120 7.93 -15.76 2.39
CA PRO A 120 6.83 -16.62 1.95
C PRO A 120 5.47 -16.05 2.37
N HIS A 121 4.48 -16.17 1.49
CA HIS A 121 3.11 -15.77 1.81
C HIS A 121 2.47 -16.75 2.80
N ALA A 122 1.69 -16.25 3.77
CA ALA A 122 1.07 -17.09 4.80
C ALA A 122 0.09 -18.13 4.23
N TYR A 123 -0.69 -17.72 3.21
CA TYR A 123 -1.78 -18.53 2.63
C TYR A 123 -1.55 -19.12 1.24
N PHE A 124 -0.62 -18.57 0.44
CA PHE A 124 -0.40 -19.01 -0.93
C PHE A 124 0.93 -19.74 -1.01
N GLY A 125 0.90 -21.06 -1.29
CA GLY A 125 2.11 -21.90 -1.25
C GLY A 125 3.24 -21.48 -2.21
N LEU A 126 2.92 -20.71 -3.25
CA LEU A 126 3.89 -20.09 -4.17
C LEU A 126 3.86 -18.56 -4.13
N GLY A 127 3.15 -17.98 -3.16
CA GLY A 127 3.09 -16.54 -2.97
C GLY A 127 4.24 -16.02 -2.12
N VAL A 128 4.52 -14.74 -2.26
CA VAL A 128 5.50 -14.01 -1.46
C VAL A 128 4.95 -12.64 -1.04
N TYR A 129 5.42 -12.16 0.11
CA TYR A 129 5.41 -10.75 0.47
C TYR A 129 6.71 -10.11 -0.03
N LEU A 130 6.59 -9.07 -0.85
CA LEU A 130 7.70 -8.19 -1.21
C LEU A 130 7.62 -6.96 -0.31
N ILE A 131 8.55 -6.84 0.62
CA ILE A 131 8.53 -5.82 1.66
C ILE A 131 9.67 -4.86 1.42
N TYR A 132 9.34 -3.60 1.22
CA TYR A 132 10.29 -2.49 1.28
C TYR A 132 10.05 -1.74 2.57
N SER A 133 11.07 -1.70 3.43
CA SER A 133 11.08 -0.85 4.62
C SER A 133 12.09 0.24 4.39
N ASP A 134 11.67 1.49 4.60
CA ASP A 134 12.59 2.61 4.54
C ASP A 134 13.50 2.54 5.80
N PRO A 135 14.82 2.38 5.66
CA PRO A 135 15.71 2.17 6.79
C PRO A 135 15.79 3.37 7.74
N GLU A 136 15.41 4.57 7.27
CA GLU A 136 15.41 5.79 8.07
C GLU A 136 14.04 6.11 8.70
N SER A 137 13.01 5.30 8.42
CA SER A 137 11.66 5.57 8.91
C SER A 137 10.91 4.35 9.41
N GLU A 138 9.85 4.59 10.17
CA GLU A 138 8.99 3.53 10.70
C GLU A 138 7.95 3.05 9.68
N PHE A 139 8.20 3.22 8.38
CA PHE A 139 7.23 2.96 7.33
C PHE A 139 7.68 1.87 6.37
N ALA A 140 6.71 1.13 5.83
CA ALA A 140 6.97 0.12 4.82
C ALA A 140 5.89 0.10 3.74
N LEU A 141 6.24 -0.54 2.63
CA LEU A 141 5.34 -0.92 1.56
C LEU A 141 5.43 -2.44 1.36
N VAL A 142 4.28 -3.09 1.26
CA VAL A 142 4.16 -4.54 1.09
C VAL A 142 3.39 -4.82 -0.17
N ILE A 143 3.95 -5.67 -1.03
CA ILE A 143 3.27 -6.22 -2.21
C ILE A 143 3.04 -7.70 -1.98
N GLU A 144 1.78 -8.12 -2.05
CA GLU A 144 1.42 -9.53 -2.04
C GLU A 144 1.46 -10.02 -3.48
N TYR A 145 2.32 -10.99 -3.76
CA TYR A 145 2.57 -11.45 -5.12
C TYR A 145 2.52 -12.97 -5.20
N ALA A 146 1.70 -13.52 -6.09
CA ALA A 146 1.66 -14.96 -6.35
C ALA A 146 1.37 -15.22 -7.83
N GLU A 147 2.07 -16.20 -8.41
CA GLU A 147 1.76 -16.75 -9.74
C GLU A 147 1.64 -15.68 -10.85
N GLY A 148 2.48 -14.65 -10.82
CA GLY A 148 2.43 -13.58 -11.83
C GLY A 148 1.39 -12.50 -11.57
N LYS A 149 0.76 -12.48 -10.39
CA LYS A 149 -0.31 -11.54 -10.02
C LYS A 149 0.01 -10.83 -8.71
N VAL A 150 -0.31 -9.55 -8.68
CA VAL A 150 -0.40 -8.77 -7.44
C VAL A 150 -1.76 -9.09 -6.81
N LEU A 151 -1.74 -9.58 -5.58
CA LEU A 151 -2.93 -9.95 -4.82
C LEU A 151 -3.42 -8.80 -3.95
N GLY A 152 -2.50 -7.94 -3.52
CA GLY A 152 -2.79 -6.81 -2.64
C GLY A 152 -1.57 -5.92 -2.50
N LEU A 153 -1.82 -4.67 -2.12
CA LEU A 153 -0.78 -3.71 -1.78
C LEU A 153 -1.11 -3.11 -0.43
N ARG A 154 -0.09 -2.88 0.37
CA ARG A 154 -0.21 -2.25 1.68
C ARG A 154 0.89 -1.23 1.83
N ALA A 155 0.58 -0.10 2.43
CA ALA A 155 1.61 0.81 2.93
C ALA A 155 1.21 1.32 4.30
N GLY A 156 2.19 1.65 5.14
CA GLY A 156 1.89 2.05 6.51
C GLY A 156 3.06 1.96 7.46
N MET A 157 2.75 2.19 8.72
CA MET A 157 3.65 2.15 9.86
C MET A 157 3.99 0.71 10.26
N LEU A 158 5.23 0.48 10.64
CA LEU A 158 5.67 -0.71 11.35
C LEU A 158 5.18 -0.65 12.81
N PRO A 159 4.77 -1.79 13.41
CA PRO A 159 4.64 -3.10 12.79
C PRO A 159 3.32 -3.32 12.03
N ASN A 160 2.35 -2.40 12.12
CA ASN A 160 0.96 -2.59 11.65
C ASN A 160 0.82 -2.99 10.17
N VAL A 161 1.67 -2.44 9.30
CA VAL A 161 1.70 -2.74 7.86
C VAL A 161 2.04 -4.22 7.57
N LEU A 162 2.73 -4.88 8.49
CA LEU A 162 3.10 -6.30 8.37
C LEU A 162 2.04 -7.26 8.92
N TRP A 163 0.97 -6.76 9.55
CA TRP A 163 -0.08 -7.62 10.11
C TRP A 163 -0.87 -8.29 8.99
N VAL A 164 -0.84 -9.62 8.92
CA VAL A 164 -1.51 -10.36 7.83
C VAL A 164 -3.03 -10.17 7.88
N GLU A 165 -3.62 -10.24 9.08
CA GLU A 165 -5.07 -10.16 9.32
C GLU A 165 -5.59 -8.75 9.65
N GLY A 166 -4.71 -7.75 9.68
CA GLY A 166 -5.08 -6.38 10.05
C GLY A 166 -5.66 -6.29 11.46
N CYS A 167 -6.89 -5.77 11.57
CA CYS A 167 -7.66 -5.70 12.80
C CYS A 167 -8.38 -7.03 13.07
N SER A 168 -7.66 -8.04 13.56
CA SER A 168 -8.22 -9.35 13.96
C SER A 168 -7.58 -9.87 15.24
#